data_AF-A0A068V5X9-F1
#
_entry.id   AF-A0A068V5X9-F1
#
_cell.length_a   1.000
_cell.length_b   1.000
_cell.length_c   1.000
_cell.angle_alpha   90.00
_cell.angle_beta   90.00
_cell.angle_gamma   90.00
#
_symmetry.space_group_name_H-M   'P 1'
#
loop_
_entity.id
_entity.type
_entity.pdbx_description
1 polymer ?
#
loop_
_entity_poly.entity_id
_entity_poly.type
_entity_poly.pdbx_seq_one_letter_code
_entity_poly.pdbx_strand_id
1 'polypeptide(L)'
;MDTEGSNDVKHHERYERICINFFEGQRSRRLPSSQQIAWRSNSGLSDGSFARVDLTEGYYDARDNVKFNLLMAFTTAMLSWSTLEYGKKMGLELQSAKAAIRWATDYLLKCALATLGKLYIGVGDLNANHSCWDRLEDRSVYFVSPSNLGSDLLGETTAALVAASFKTWKRWGYVISTSLLFLLLSTIQYRGSYSDSLGSAICQFSCSHSAYKVHELLWGAGWLFKATNNVYYYNFIKSLGANAATDIFSWDKKYVKKNNYALKPHDRILSTAEKLAEQRHGIKPYKQQAEDFMCRILPNSPYSNAKASTRGLMFKLSQSNLQHVTFITFLLTTYSKNMAATRHTSNCGNLLEPITYINAALLGPLAHFAGSFNN
;
A
#
# COMPACT_ATOMS: atom_id res chain seq x y z
N MET A 1 -11.33 -5.34 38.38
CA MET A 1 -11.56 -6.31 37.27
C MET A 1 -10.81 -5.86 36.01
N ASP A 2 -9.63 -5.24 36.19
CA ASP A 2 -9.03 -4.34 35.19
C ASP A 2 -7.70 -4.87 34.62
N THR A 3 -7.32 -6.09 34.99
CA THR A 3 -6.02 -6.70 34.67
C THR A 3 -5.92 -7.23 33.25
N GLU A 4 -7.00 -7.80 32.69
CA GLU A 4 -7.00 -8.33 31.32
C GLU A 4 -6.91 -7.20 30.28
N GLY A 5 -7.80 -6.21 30.36
CA GLY A 5 -7.77 -5.03 29.47
C GLY A 5 -6.47 -4.22 29.56
N SER A 6 -5.81 -4.19 30.73
CA SER A 6 -4.49 -3.55 30.88
C SER A 6 -3.37 -4.34 30.18
N ASN A 7 -3.44 -5.66 30.17
CA ASN A 7 -2.46 -6.51 29.50
C ASN A 7 -2.62 -6.46 27.98
N ASP A 8 -3.86 -6.52 27.47
CA ASP A 8 -4.13 -6.45 26.02
C ASP A 8 -3.62 -5.15 25.38
N VAL A 9 -3.77 -4.00 26.06
CA VAL A 9 -3.21 -2.73 25.58
C VAL A 9 -1.69 -2.77 25.51
N LYS A 10 -1.01 -3.30 26.54
CA LYS A 10 0.46 -3.47 26.55
C LYS A 10 0.95 -4.44 25.49
N HIS A 11 0.18 -5.50 25.19
CA HIS A 11 0.47 -6.41 24.09
C HIS A 11 0.35 -5.69 22.74
N HIS A 12 -0.73 -4.92 22.52
CA HIS A 12 -0.93 -4.16 21.29
C HIS A 12 0.21 -3.16 21.01
N GLU A 13 0.58 -2.33 21.99
CA GLU A 13 1.70 -1.38 21.87
C GLU A 13 3.03 -2.09 21.58
N ARG A 14 3.27 -3.25 22.21
CA ARG A 14 4.46 -4.07 21.94
C ARG A 14 4.49 -4.58 20.49
N TYR A 15 3.37 -5.08 19.97
CA TYR A 15 3.29 -5.56 18.59
C TYR A 15 3.46 -4.41 17.59
N GLU A 16 2.83 -3.26 17.83
CA GLU A 16 2.99 -2.06 16.99
C GLU A 16 4.45 -1.62 16.91
N ARG A 17 5.15 -1.51 18.05
CA ARG A 17 6.58 -1.20 18.08
C ARG A 17 7.43 -2.21 17.31
N ILE A 18 7.14 -3.51 17.42
CA ILE A 18 7.84 -4.56 16.65
C ILE A 18 7.62 -4.37 15.15
N CYS A 19 6.37 -4.12 14.73
CA CYS A 19 6.04 -3.88 13.32
C CYS A 19 6.68 -2.61 12.75
N ILE A 20 6.88 -1.56 13.55
CA ILE A 20 7.57 -0.35 13.10
C ILE A 20 9.09 -0.54 13.10
N ASN A 21 9.65 -1.22 14.10
CA ASN A 21 11.08 -1.54 14.15
C ASN A 21 11.54 -2.47 13.02
N PHE A 22 10.64 -3.26 12.42
CA PHE A 22 10.92 -3.99 11.17
C PHE A 22 11.46 -3.07 10.06
N PHE A 23 10.85 -1.89 9.87
CA PHE A 23 11.33 -0.92 8.87
C PHE A 23 12.76 -0.46 9.15
N GLU A 24 13.15 -0.29 10.42
CA GLU A 24 14.52 0.07 10.79
C GLU A 24 15.53 -1.02 10.42
N GLY A 25 15.14 -2.30 10.52
CA GLY A 25 15.91 -3.44 10.01
C GLY A 25 16.15 -3.38 8.50
N GLN A 26 15.19 -2.85 7.74
CA GLN A 26 15.20 -2.81 6.27
C GLN A 26 15.87 -1.56 5.66
N ARG A 27 16.25 -0.54 6.44
CA ARG A 27 16.81 0.72 5.91
C ARG A 27 18.09 0.54 5.10
N SER A 28 18.21 1.21 3.96
CA SER A 28 19.46 1.43 3.22
C SER A 28 19.88 2.90 3.34
N ARG A 29 21.17 3.25 3.11
CA ARG A 29 21.91 4.49 3.45
C ARG A 29 22.65 4.40 4.79
N ARG A 30 23.41 5.47 5.10
CA ARG A 30 23.88 5.80 6.44
C ARG A 30 22.70 5.90 7.40
N LEU A 31 22.71 5.10 8.44
CA LEU A 31 21.59 4.98 9.38
C LEU A 31 21.60 6.13 10.40
N PRO A 32 20.43 6.57 10.90
CA PRO A 32 20.36 7.60 11.93
C PRO A 32 20.81 7.03 13.27
N SER A 33 21.51 7.83 14.09
CA SER A 33 21.92 7.43 15.45
C SER A 33 20.75 7.18 16.41
N SER A 34 19.53 7.60 16.04
CA SER A 34 18.28 7.36 16.78
C SER A 34 17.60 6.03 16.45
N GLN A 35 18.18 5.21 15.57
CA GLN A 35 17.65 3.87 15.23
C GLN A 35 17.79 2.91 16.42
N GLN A 36 16.74 2.16 16.73
CA GLN A 36 16.70 1.16 17.80
C GLN A 36 17.38 -0.16 17.39
N ILE A 37 17.38 -0.49 16.10
CA ILE A 37 17.95 -1.73 15.56
C ILE A 37 19.47 -1.64 15.45
N ALA A 38 20.17 -2.16 16.47
CA ALA A 38 21.63 -2.11 16.62
C ALA A 38 22.43 -3.10 15.73
N TRP A 39 21.83 -4.19 15.26
CA TRP A 39 22.51 -5.16 14.36
C TRP A 39 22.64 -4.65 12.91
N ARG A 40 22.12 -3.45 12.61
CA ARG A 40 22.18 -2.84 11.30
C ARG A 40 23.25 -1.75 11.21
N SER A 41 24.16 -1.95 10.25
CA SER A 41 25.13 -0.95 9.80
C SER A 41 24.70 -0.26 8.50
N ASN A 42 25.36 0.87 8.20
CA ASN A 42 25.25 1.60 6.93
C ASN A 42 25.41 0.66 5.72
N SER A 43 24.65 0.88 4.65
CA SER A 43 24.74 0.08 3.41
C SER A 43 24.20 0.84 2.20
N GLY A 44 24.53 0.42 0.98
CA GLY A 44 24.02 1.02 -0.26
C GLY A 44 24.34 2.51 -0.37
N LEU A 45 25.60 2.87 -0.07
CA LEU A 45 26.10 4.24 -0.08
C LEU A 45 26.48 4.73 -1.49
N SER A 46 26.72 3.79 -2.40
CA SER A 46 27.01 3.97 -3.83
C SER A 46 25.74 3.98 -4.71
N ASP A 47 24.56 3.65 -4.16
CA ASP A 47 23.32 3.46 -4.92
C ASP A 47 23.01 4.68 -5.82
N GLY A 48 23.03 4.48 -7.15
CA GLY A 48 22.82 5.52 -8.16
C GLY A 48 24.08 6.05 -8.85
N SER A 49 25.28 5.73 -8.35
CA SER A 49 26.57 6.23 -8.86
C SER A 49 26.77 6.03 -10.37
N PHE A 50 26.51 4.83 -10.88
CA PHE A 50 26.59 4.49 -12.32
C PHE A 50 25.69 5.36 -13.20
N ALA A 51 24.52 5.75 -12.67
CA ALA A 51 23.57 6.63 -13.34
C ALA A 51 23.81 8.13 -13.03
N ARG A 52 24.88 8.46 -12.29
CA ARG A 52 25.27 9.82 -11.84
C ARG A 52 24.19 10.53 -11.03
N VAL A 53 23.47 9.80 -10.18
CA VAL A 53 22.38 10.29 -9.32
C VAL A 53 22.51 9.76 -7.89
N ASP A 54 21.94 10.46 -6.90
CA ASP A 54 21.79 9.92 -5.53
C ASP A 54 20.51 9.09 -5.43
N LEU A 55 20.64 7.76 -5.36
CA LEU A 55 19.56 6.81 -5.05
C LEU A 55 19.84 6.06 -3.74
N THR A 56 20.68 6.62 -2.87
CA THR A 56 20.78 6.19 -1.47
C THR A 56 19.45 6.46 -0.75
N GLU A 57 19.19 5.76 0.35
CA GLU A 57 17.95 5.78 1.17
C GLU A 57 16.91 4.73 0.75
N GLY A 58 15.75 4.71 1.42
CA GLY A 58 14.70 3.74 1.17
C GLY A 58 14.95 2.40 1.87
N TYR A 59 14.19 1.39 1.46
CA TYR A 59 14.14 0.07 2.09
C TYR A 59 14.56 -1.05 1.14
N TYR A 60 15.24 -2.05 1.68
CA TYR A 60 15.23 -3.39 1.09
C TYR A 60 13.86 -4.03 1.40
N ASP A 61 13.29 -4.83 0.50
CA ASP A 61 11.89 -5.27 0.70
C ASP A 61 11.75 -6.50 1.62
N ALA A 62 11.71 -7.71 1.07
CA ALA A 62 11.34 -8.91 1.84
C ALA A 62 12.51 -9.71 2.44
N ARG A 63 13.47 -10.16 1.61
CA ARG A 63 14.56 -11.06 2.04
C ARG A 63 15.78 -11.01 1.10
N ASP A 64 16.13 -9.83 0.59
CA ASP A 64 17.29 -9.61 -0.27
C ASP A 64 17.84 -8.18 -0.07
N ASN A 65 18.91 -7.82 -0.79
CA ASN A 65 19.42 -6.44 -0.85
C ASN A 65 18.86 -5.60 -2.02
N VAL A 66 17.71 -5.93 -2.65
CA VAL A 66 17.12 -5.13 -3.74
C VAL A 66 16.19 -4.05 -3.19
N LYS A 67 16.22 -2.87 -3.82
CA LYS A 67 15.20 -1.83 -3.61
C LYS A 67 14.16 -1.95 -4.72
N PHE A 68 12.94 -2.37 -4.39
CA PHE A 68 11.82 -2.42 -5.32
C PHE A 68 10.83 -1.30 -5.05
N ASN A 69 10.73 -0.32 -5.94
CA ASN A 69 9.95 0.88 -5.66
C ASN A 69 8.43 0.60 -5.67
N LEU A 70 7.94 -0.43 -6.37
CA LEU A 70 6.51 -0.79 -6.35
C LEU A 70 6.06 -1.29 -4.97
N LEU A 71 6.79 -2.25 -4.41
CA LEU A 71 6.53 -2.82 -3.08
C LEU A 71 6.73 -1.78 -1.98
N MET A 72 7.80 -0.98 -2.09
CA MET A 72 8.11 0.10 -1.16
C MET A 72 7.03 1.20 -1.18
N ALA A 73 6.58 1.61 -2.37
CA ALA A 73 5.51 2.60 -2.52
C ALA A 73 4.19 2.08 -1.93
N PHE A 74 3.78 0.86 -2.28
CA PHE A 74 2.56 0.26 -1.72
C PHE A 74 2.61 0.16 -0.19
N THR A 75 3.73 -0.31 0.36
CA THR A 75 3.93 -0.40 1.82
C THR A 75 3.89 0.98 2.48
N THR A 76 4.47 1.99 1.84
CA THR A 76 4.46 3.40 2.31
C THR A 76 3.06 4.00 2.25
N ALA A 77 2.29 3.73 1.19
CA ALA A 77 0.90 4.15 1.06
C ALA A 77 0.03 3.51 2.15
N MET A 78 0.19 2.22 2.41
CA MET A 78 -0.53 1.50 3.47
C MET A 78 -0.16 1.97 4.89
N LEU A 79 1.12 2.19 5.19
CA LEU A 79 1.55 2.75 6.47
C LEU A 79 1.03 4.19 6.66
N SER A 80 1.06 5.00 5.60
CA SER A 80 0.48 6.34 5.60
C SER A 80 -1.03 6.33 5.81
N TRP A 81 -1.76 5.40 5.18
CA TRP A 81 -3.19 5.22 5.40
C TRP A 81 -3.50 4.74 6.83
N SER A 82 -2.68 3.84 7.38
CA SER A 82 -2.82 3.39 8.77
C SER A 82 -2.61 4.54 9.77
N THR A 83 -1.54 5.33 9.63
CA THR A 83 -1.33 6.53 10.48
C THR A 83 -2.39 7.62 10.26
N LEU A 84 -3.02 7.67 9.07
CA LEU A 84 -4.17 8.52 8.79
C LEU A 84 -5.40 8.13 9.60
N GLU A 85 -5.77 6.85 9.57
CA GLU A 85 -6.98 6.33 10.20
C GLU A 85 -6.83 6.09 11.71
N TYR A 86 -5.70 5.55 12.14
CA TYR A 86 -5.47 5.04 13.49
C TYR A 86 -4.42 5.81 14.28
N GLY A 87 -3.74 6.81 13.69
CA GLY A 87 -2.64 7.55 14.33
C GLY A 87 -2.92 8.16 15.70
N LYS A 88 -4.19 8.40 16.08
CA LYS A 88 -4.55 8.83 17.44
C LYS A 88 -4.42 7.72 18.50
N LYS A 89 -4.46 6.45 18.10
CA LYS A 89 -4.32 5.27 18.97
C LYS A 89 -2.88 4.77 19.09
N MET A 90 -2.01 5.15 18.14
CA MET A 90 -0.60 4.71 18.05
C MET A 90 0.32 5.29 19.13
N GLY A 91 -0.21 6.07 20.09
CA GLY A 91 0.55 6.63 21.22
C GLY A 91 1.88 7.29 20.83
N LEU A 92 2.96 6.79 21.43
CA LEU A 92 4.33 7.23 21.17
C LEU A 92 4.86 6.75 19.80
N GLU A 93 4.41 5.57 19.34
CA GLU A 93 4.88 4.94 18.11
C GLU A 93 4.43 5.67 16.84
N LEU A 94 3.48 6.61 16.95
CA LEU A 94 3.13 7.52 15.85
C LEU A 94 4.35 8.27 15.29
N GLN A 95 5.35 8.61 16.11
CA GLN A 95 6.55 9.30 15.63
C GLN A 95 7.50 8.33 14.93
N SER A 96 7.67 7.12 15.45
CA SER A 96 8.40 6.01 14.81
C SER A 96 7.79 5.72 13.42
N ALA A 97 6.47 5.59 13.33
CA ALA A 97 5.74 5.36 12.09
C ALA A 97 5.91 6.51 11.08
N LYS A 98 5.85 7.77 11.53
CA LYS A 98 6.12 8.95 10.67
C LYS A 98 7.58 8.99 10.17
N ALA A 99 8.54 8.60 11.00
CA ALA A 99 9.94 8.49 10.59
C ALA A 99 10.12 7.38 9.53
N ALA A 100 9.43 6.25 9.69
CA ALA A 100 9.42 5.17 8.72
C ALA A 100 8.79 5.58 7.38
N ILE A 101 7.63 6.26 7.39
CA ILE A 101 7.01 6.84 6.19
C ILE A 101 8.00 7.81 5.52
N ARG A 102 8.57 8.73 6.29
CA ARG A 102 9.50 9.75 5.79
C ARG A 102 10.70 9.13 5.05
N TRP A 103 11.31 8.10 5.62
CA TRP A 103 12.48 7.42 5.02
C TRP A 103 12.19 6.85 3.63
N ALA A 104 10.98 6.30 3.42
CA ALA A 104 10.55 5.87 2.10
C ALA A 104 10.22 7.04 1.18
N THR A 105 9.51 8.06 1.67
CA THR A 105 9.12 9.20 0.81
C THR A 105 10.31 10.04 0.36
N ASP A 106 11.32 10.23 1.22
CA ASP A 106 12.53 10.99 0.90
C ASP A 106 13.31 10.25 -0.22
N TYR A 107 13.38 8.91 -0.19
CA TYR A 107 13.91 8.08 -1.28
C TYR A 107 13.06 8.11 -2.57
N LEU A 108 11.74 7.91 -2.46
CA LEU A 108 10.84 7.91 -3.63
C LEU A 108 10.86 9.27 -4.36
N LEU A 109 11.03 10.38 -3.62
CA LEU A 109 11.23 11.71 -4.18
C LEU A 109 12.57 11.82 -4.92
N LYS A 110 13.69 11.28 -4.39
CA LYS A 110 14.94 11.20 -5.17
C LYS A 110 14.74 10.44 -6.47
N CYS A 111 14.13 9.26 -6.40
CA CYS A 111 13.85 8.44 -7.59
C CYS A 111 13.00 9.17 -8.64
N ALA A 112 12.08 10.03 -8.21
CA ALA A 112 11.19 10.80 -9.08
C ALA A 112 11.82 12.10 -9.64
N LEU A 113 12.78 12.70 -8.93
CA LEU A 113 13.29 14.05 -9.21
C LEU A 113 14.75 14.08 -9.68
N ALA A 114 15.50 12.97 -9.55
CA ALA A 114 16.91 12.91 -9.90
C ALA A 114 17.22 13.11 -11.39
N THR A 115 16.27 12.90 -12.29
CA THR A 115 16.42 13.24 -13.72
C THR A 115 15.05 13.53 -14.34
N LEU A 116 14.90 14.71 -14.95
CA LEU A 116 13.64 15.12 -15.58
C LEU A 116 13.20 14.11 -16.65
N GLY A 117 11.93 13.68 -16.60
CA GLY A 117 11.38 12.70 -17.54
C GLY A 117 11.79 11.25 -17.27
N LYS A 118 12.50 10.94 -16.17
CA LYS A 118 12.75 9.58 -15.70
C LYS A 118 12.19 9.38 -14.29
N LEU A 119 11.60 8.22 -14.04
CA LEU A 119 11.35 7.71 -12.69
C LEU A 119 12.26 6.50 -12.49
N TYR A 120 13.17 6.57 -11.52
CA TYR A 120 13.94 5.40 -11.09
C TYR A 120 13.03 4.44 -10.33
N ILE A 121 13.14 3.14 -10.64
CA ILE A 121 12.19 2.12 -10.18
C ILE A 121 12.78 1.07 -9.23
N GLY A 122 14.09 1.03 -9.12
CA GLY A 122 14.78 0.15 -8.21
C GLY A 122 16.30 0.18 -8.38
N VAL A 123 16.98 -0.41 -7.39
CA VAL A 123 18.43 -0.52 -7.32
C VAL A 123 18.83 -1.92 -6.85
N GLY A 124 19.86 -2.49 -7.49
CA GLY A 124 20.34 -3.86 -7.28
C GLY A 124 19.87 -4.80 -8.38
N ASP A 125 20.78 -5.59 -8.93
CA ASP A 125 20.45 -6.66 -9.89
C ASP A 125 19.91 -7.88 -9.14
N LEU A 126 18.77 -8.40 -9.60
CA LEU A 126 18.05 -9.49 -8.94
C LEU A 126 18.76 -10.83 -9.06
N ASN A 127 19.29 -11.14 -10.24
CA ASN A 127 19.93 -12.41 -10.51
C ASN A 127 21.27 -12.50 -9.77
N ALA A 128 22.06 -11.41 -9.78
CA ALA A 128 23.29 -11.34 -9.01
C ALA A 128 23.06 -11.41 -7.49
N ASN A 129 22.03 -10.74 -6.98
CA ASN A 129 21.73 -10.67 -5.54
C ASN A 129 20.95 -11.88 -4.98
N HIS A 130 20.38 -12.74 -5.85
CA HIS A 130 19.76 -14.01 -5.43
C HIS A 130 20.70 -15.22 -5.64
N SER A 131 21.71 -15.09 -6.50
CA SER A 131 22.77 -16.10 -6.66
C SER A 131 23.90 -15.99 -5.62
N CYS A 132 24.01 -14.85 -4.92
CA CYS A 132 24.96 -14.63 -3.84
C CYS A 132 24.22 -14.16 -2.58
N TRP A 133 24.59 -14.69 -1.41
CA TRP A 133 24.02 -14.25 -0.12
C TRP A 133 24.94 -13.27 0.62
N ASP A 134 25.41 -12.27 -0.12
CA ASP A 134 26.25 -11.18 0.37
C ASP A 134 25.76 -9.82 -0.20
N ARG A 135 26.35 -8.71 0.25
CA ARG A 135 26.03 -7.36 -0.22
C ARG A 135 26.89 -6.99 -1.43
N LEU A 136 26.26 -6.86 -2.58
CA LEU A 136 26.89 -6.28 -3.77
C LEU A 136 27.04 -4.77 -3.60
N GLU A 137 28.25 -4.24 -3.70
CA GLU A 137 28.54 -2.79 -3.63
C GLU A 137 28.31 -2.07 -4.98
N ASP A 138 28.52 -2.78 -6.10
CA ASP A 138 28.15 -2.32 -7.44
C ASP A 138 26.75 -2.82 -7.81
N ARG A 139 25.81 -1.90 -7.99
CA ARG A 139 24.38 -2.21 -8.12
C ARG A 139 23.73 -1.52 -9.31
N SER A 140 23.15 -2.34 -10.18
CA SER A 140 22.33 -1.91 -11.33
C SER A 140 21.19 -0.98 -10.91
N VAL A 141 20.82 -0.06 -11.80
CA VAL A 141 19.78 0.94 -11.58
C VAL A 141 18.78 0.88 -12.73
N TYR A 142 17.49 0.77 -12.43
CA TYR A 142 16.42 0.68 -13.42
C TYR A 142 15.54 1.93 -13.39
N PHE A 143 15.04 2.37 -14.55
CA PHE A 143 14.16 3.53 -14.67
C PHE A 143 13.12 3.36 -15.79
N VAL A 144 11.99 4.06 -15.64
CA VAL A 144 10.94 4.24 -16.66
C VAL A 144 10.96 5.69 -17.15
N SER A 145 10.47 5.94 -18.36
CA SER A 145 10.45 7.24 -19.05
C SER A 145 9.39 7.25 -20.16
N PRO A 146 9.11 8.37 -20.87
CA PRO A 146 8.15 8.38 -21.98
C PRO A 146 8.42 7.38 -23.12
N SER A 147 9.64 6.83 -23.25
CA SER A 147 9.99 5.76 -24.19
C SER A 147 10.04 4.35 -23.56
N ASN A 148 9.84 4.22 -22.24
CA ASN A 148 9.90 2.98 -21.47
C ASN A 148 8.86 3.07 -20.33
N LEU A 149 7.60 2.75 -20.62
CA LEU A 149 6.44 3.18 -19.82
C LEU A 149 6.24 2.40 -18.51
N GLY A 150 5.73 3.05 -17.45
CA GLY A 150 5.55 2.44 -16.12
C GLY A 150 4.42 3.04 -15.27
N SER A 151 3.23 3.15 -15.87
CA SER A 151 2.07 3.86 -15.29
C SER A 151 1.51 3.22 -14.01
N ASP A 152 1.72 1.92 -13.83
CA ASP A 152 1.42 1.16 -12.61
C ASP A 152 2.29 1.61 -11.43
N LEU A 153 3.61 1.59 -11.59
CA LEU A 153 4.52 2.11 -10.56
C LEU A 153 4.28 3.59 -10.24
N LEU A 154 3.98 4.40 -11.26
CA LEU A 154 3.70 5.83 -11.11
C LEU A 154 2.45 6.09 -10.26
N GLY A 155 1.38 5.32 -10.47
CA GLY A 155 0.17 5.38 -9.65
C GLY A 155 0.43 4.99 -8.18
N GLU A 156 1.21 3.94 -7.95
CA GLU A 156 1.58 3.46 -6.62
C GLU A 156 2.50 4.45 -5.88
N THR A 157 3.52 4.99 -6.56
CA THR A 157 4.43 6.03 -6.04
C THR A 157 3.68 7.32 -5.70
N THR A 158 2.72 7.70 -6.54
CA THR A 158 1.81 8.82 -6.29
C THR A 158 0.99 8.59 -5.03
N ALA A 159 0.36 7.42 -4.89
CA ALA A 159 -0.43 7.07 -3.72
C ALA A 159 0.40 7.16 -2.43
N ALA A 160 1.62 6.63 -2.44
CA ALA A 160 2.55 6.70 -1.31
C ALA A 160 2.83 8.14 -0.87
N LEU A 161 3.27 9.00 -1.80
CA LEU A 161 3.70 10.36 -1.53
C LEU A 161 2.53 11.27 -1.14
N VAL A 162 1.37 11.10 -1.79
CA VAL A 162 0.16 11.87 -1.47
C VAL A 162 -0.44 11.43 -0.13
N ALA A 163 -0.53 10.12 0.16
CA ALA A 163 -1.02 9.61 1.44
C ALA A 163 -0.16 10.10 2.62
N ALA A 164 1.17 10.06 2.47
CA ALA A 164 2.11 10.54 3.48
C ALA A 164 1.90 12.03 3.83
N SER A 165 1.67 12.86 2.80
CA SER A 165 1.61 14.32 2.93
C SER A 165 0.58 14.82 3.95
N PHE A 166 -0.53 14.09 4.15
CA PHE A 166 -1.59 14.44 5.11
C PHE A 166 -1.16 14.42 6.59
N LYS A 167 -0.11 13.69 6.98
CA LYS A 167 0.29 13.52 8.38
C LYS A 167 1.70 13.97 8.71
N THR A 168 2.61 13.90 7.75
CA THR A 168 4.04 14.12 8.02
C THR A 168 4.40 15.59 7.95
N TRP A 169 3.98 16.34 6.92
CA TRP A 169 4.66 17.59 6.54
C TRP A 169 3.75 18.82 6.36
N LYS A 170 3.54 19.58 7.44
CA LYS A 170 2.99 20.96 7.35
C LYS A 170 3.85 21.93 6.53
N ARG A 171 5.14 21.62 6.30
CA ARG A 171 6.14 22.55 5.71
C ARG A 171 6.55 22.20 4.26
N TRP A 172 6.33 20.97 3.80
CA TRP A 172 6.71 20.51 2.45
C TRP A 172 5.52 20.38 1.47
N GLY A 173 4.29 20.67 1.91
CA GLY A 173 3.09 20.58 1.07
C GLY A 173 3.18 21.38 -0.24
N TYR A 174 3.97 22.45 -0.28
CA TYR A 174 4.18 23.28 -1.48
C TYR A 174 5.14 22.66 -2.51
N VAL A 175 6.15 21.90 -2.08
CA VAL A 175 7.14 21.29 -2.99
C VAL A 175 6.59 19.99 -3.59
N ILE A 176 5.81 19.23 -2.81
CA ILE A 176 5.04 18.10 -3.35
C ILE A 176 4.00 18.61 -4.37
N SER A 177 3.29 19.72 -4.09
CA SER A 177 2.18 20.15 -4.94
C SER A 177 2.57 20.58 -6.35
N THR A 178 3.84 20.94 -6.61
CA THR A 178 4.30 21.36 -7.94
C THR A 178 5.05 20.25 -8.66
N SER A 179 6.11 19.68 -8.06
CA SER A 179 6.92 18.66 -8.72
C SER A 179 6.21 17.31 -8.84
N LEU A 180 5.37 16.93 -7.88
CA LEU A 180 4.59 15.68 -7.96
C LEU A 180 3.40 15.82 -8.90
N LEU A 181 2.75 16.99 -8.91
CA LEU A 181 1.71 17.34 -9.89
C LEU A 181 2.27 17.33 -11.30
N PHE A 182 3.48 17.87 -11.51
CA PHE A 182 4.17 17.82 -12.80
C PHE A 182 4.45 16.37 -13.23
N LEU A 183 5.14 15.58 -12.40
CA LEU A 183 5.44 14.17 -12.72
C LEU A 183 4.17 13.36 -13.05
N LEU A 184 3.08 13.60 -12.31
CA LEU A 184 1.81 12.94 -12.54
C LEU A 184 1.14 13.41 -13.85
N LEU A 185 1.00 14.72 -14.07
CA LEU A 185 0.39 15.25 -15.29
C LEU A 185 1.17 14.82 -16.53
N SER A 186 2.51 14.85 -16.46
CA SER A 186 3.40 14.34 -17.50
C SER A 186 3.31 12.83 -17.73
N THR A 187 2.64 12.06 -16.88
CA THR A 187 2.54 10.59 -17.01
C THR A 187 1.13 10.07 -17.26
N ILE A 188 0.09 10.85 -16.97
CA ILE A 188 -1.29 10.59 -17.41
C ILE A 188 -1.38 10.49 -18.95
N GLN A 189 -0.47 11.16 -19.67
CA GLN A 189 -0.35 11.12 -21.13
C GLN A 189 0.26 9.82 -21.69
N TYR A 190 1.00 9.03 -20.88
CA TYR A 190 1.75 7.86 -21.35
C TYR A 190 1.40 6.57 -20.59
N ARG A 191 0.38 5.84 -21.06
CA ARG A 191 -0.13 4.61 -20.43
C ARG A 191 0.65 3.37 -20.90
N GLY A 192 1.16 2.57 -19.96
CA GLY A 192 1.87 1.29 -20.20
C GLY A 192 2.40 0.69 -18.89
N SER A 193 2.75 -0.60 -18.85
CA SER A 193 3.29 -1.23 -17.62
C SER A 193 4.81 -1.32 -17.68
N TYR A 194 5.48 -1.11 -16.54
CA TYR A 194 6.95 -1.26 -16.44
C TYR A 194 7.43 -2.68 -16.77
N SER A 195 6.55 -3.68 -16.65
CA SER A 195 6.86 -5.06 -17.02
C SER A 195 6.87 -5.30 -18.52
N ASP A 196 6.19 -4.45 -19.31
CA ASP A 196 6.28 -4.48 -20.78
C ASP A 196 7.69 -4.05 -21.25
N SER A 197 8.35 -3.19 -20.47
CA SER A 197 9.54 -2.46 -20.89
C SER A 197 10.83 -2.83 -20.12
N LEU A 198 10.71 -3.63 -19.05
CA LEU A 198 11.81 -4.18 -18.24
C LEU A 198 11.61 -5.67 -17.87
N GLY A 199 10.72 -6.38 -18.58
CA GLY A 199 10.30 -7.74 -18.24
C GLY A 199 11.45 -8.74 -18.07
N SER A 200 12.50 -8.68 -18.90
CA SER A 200 13.66 -9.58 -18.80
C SER A 200 14.46 -9.45 -17.50
N ALA A 201 14.43 -8.28 -16.85
CA ALA A 201 15.16 -8.02 -15.62
C ALA A 201 14.31 -8.25 -14.35
N ILE A 202 13.00 -8.00 -14.41
CA ILE A 202 12.15 -7.88 -13.20
C ILE A 202 11.03 -8.94 -13.11
N CYS A 203 10.56 -9.49 -14.23
CA CYS A 203 9.38 -10.37 -14.21
C CYS A 203 9.58 -11.75 -13.56
N GLN A 204 10.81 -12.16 -13.25
CA GLN A 204 11.03 -13.38 -12.46
C GLN A 204 10.63 -13.21 -10.98
N PHE A 205 10.57 -11.98 -10.46
CA PHE A 205 10.42 -11.70 -9.03
C PHE A 205 9.28 -10.73 -8.69
N SER A 206 8.98 -9.78 -9.57
CA SER A 206 7.89 -8.81 -9.40
C SER A 206 7.34 -8.40 -10.76
N CYS A 207 6.80 -9.35 -11.52
CA CYS A 207 6.10 -9.02 -12.76
C CYS A 207 4.76 -8.36 -12.46
N SER A 208 4.40 -7.29 -13.18
CA SER A 208 3.04 -6.75 -13.28
C SER A 208 2.19 -7.76 -14.07
N HIS A 209 1.80 -8.80 -13.35
CA HIS A 209 1.40 -10.10 -13.90
C HIS A 209 -0.12 -10.20 -14.16
N SER A 210 -0.86 -9.13 -13.73
CA SER A 210 -3.50 -8.26 -13.06
C SER A 210 -4.73 -7.97 -14.04
N ALA A 211 -4.96 -6.71 -14.40
CA ALA A 211 -5.32 -6.31 -15.76
C ALA A 211 -4.43 -5.11 -16.12
N TYR A 212 -3.12 -5.26 -15.90
CA TYR A 212 -2.42 -4.63 -14.77
C TYR A 212 -1.97 -3.17 -15.01
N LYS A 213 -2.84 -2.33 -15.61
CA LYS A 213 -2.50 -1.02 -16.22
C LYS A 213 -3.56 0.10 -16.00
N VAL A 214 -4.44 -0.02 -14.99
CA VAL A 214 -5.53 0.95 -14.69
C VAL A 214 -5.71 1.19 -13.16
N HIS A 215 -5.20 0.31 -12.29
CA HIS A 215 -5.74 0.12 -10.93
C HIS A 215 -4.94 0.91 -9.91
N GLU A 216 -3.63 0.90 -10.10
CA GLU A 216 -2.66 1.78 -9.49
C GLU A 216 -2.92 3.23 -9.89
N LEU A 217 -3.39 3.46 -11.14
CA LEU A 217 -3.86 4.78 -11.60
C LEU A 217 -5.14 5.21 -10.88
N LEU A 218 -6.11 4.30 -10.66
CA LEU A 218 -7.31 4.58 -9.85
C LEU A 218 -6.96 4.89 -8.39
N TRP A 219 -6.09 4.09 -7.78
CA TRP A 219 -5.58 4.21 -6.41
C TRP A 219 -4.81 5.53 -6.21
N GLY A 220 -3.84 5.84 -7.09
CA GLY A 220 -3.11 7.11 -7.09
C GLY A 220 -4.00 8.33 -7.34
N ALA A 221 -4.90 8.26 -8.33
CA ALA A 221 -5.87 9.33 -8.59
C ALA A 221 -6.86 9.51 -7.44
N GLY A 222 -7.25 8.44 -6.75
CA GLY A 222 -8.11 8.48 -5.56
C GLY A 222 -7.45 9.25 -4.42
N TRP A 223 -6.16 9.00 -4.16
CA TRP A 223 -5.37 9.78 -3.19
C TRP A 223 -5.25 11.26 -3.58
N LEU A 224 -4.95 11.56 -4.85
CA LEU A 224 -4.87 12.93 -5.37
C LEU A 224 -6.20 13.67 -5.27
N PHE A 225 -7.29 13.01 -5.63
CA PHE A 225 -8.62 13.58 -5.51
C PHE A 225 -8.97 13.86 -4.04
N LYS A 226 -8.65 12.94 -3.12
CA LYS A 226 -8.78 13.14 -1.66
C LYS A 226 -7.94 14.32 -1.15
N ALA A 227 -6.75 14.58 -1.73
CA ALA A 227 -5.85 15.65 -1.30
C ALA A 227 -6.19 17.03 -1.88
N THR A 228 -6.64 17.08 -3.13
CA THR A 228 -6.83 18.33 -3.89
C THR A 228 -8.29 18.74 -4.05
N ASN A 229 -9.25 17.81 -3.92
CA ASN A 229 -10.65 17.98 -4.31
C ASN A 229 -10.82 18.48 -5.77
N ASN A 230 -9.84 18.24 -6.66
CA ASN A 230 -9.91 18.68 -8.05
C ASN A 230 -10.76 17.72 -8.89
N VAL A 231 -11.85 18.23 -9.50
CA VAL A 231 -12.78 17.45 -10.32
C VAL A 231 -12.12 16.75 -11.52
N TYR A 232 -10.97 17.25 -12.00
CA TYR A 232 -10.16 16.59 -13.01
C TYR A 232 -9.84 15.15 -12.64
N TYR A 233 -9.40 14.90 -11.40
CA TYR A 233 -9.07 13.55 -10.94
C TYR A 233 -10.30 12.65 -10.81
N TYR A 234 -11.46 13.21 -10.43
CA TYR A 234 -12.70 12.43 -10.36
C TYR A 234 -13.24 12.06 -11.74
N ASN A 235 -13.11 12.97 -12.72
CA ASN A 235 -13.39 12.68 -14.13
C ASN A 235 -12.38 11.67 -14.71
N PHE A 236 -11.11 11.73 -14.31
CA PHE A 236 -10.10 10.74 -14.69
C PHE A 236 -10.45 9.35 -14.12
N ILE A 237 -10.78 9.24 -12.82
CA ILE A 237 -11.26 8.01 -12.16
C ILE A 237 -12.48 7.43 -12.90
N LYS A 238 -13.46 8.28 -13.29
CA LYS A 238 -14.58 7.84 -14.14
C LYS A 238 -14.13 7.31 -15.49
N SER A 239 -13.23 8.03 -16.18
CA SER A 239 -12.73 7.65 -17.51
C SER A 239 -11.96 6.32 -17.52
N LEU A 240 -11.36 5.94 -16.39
CA LEU A 240 -10.68 4.66 -16.21
C LEU A 240 -11.67 3.48 -16.07
N GLY A 241 -12.90 3.75 -15.61
CA GLY A 241 -14.00 2.79 -15.49
C GLY A 241 -13.77 1.70 -14.43
N ALA A 242 -14.43 1.84 -13.28
CA ALA A 242 -14.43 0.88 -12.18
C ALA A 242 -15.74 0.06 -12.24
N ASN A 243 -15.66 -1.22 -12.61
CA ASN A 243 -16.82 -2.06 -12.97
C ASN A 243 -16.54 -3.57 -12.81
N ALA A 244 -15.77 -3.97 -11.79
CA ALA A 244 -15.47 -5.39 -11.59
C ALA A 244 -15.33 -5.77 -10.11
N ALA A 245 -16.09 -6.78 -9.69
CA ALA A 245 -16.13 -7.20 -8.31
C ALA A 245 -14.94 -8.12 -7.98
N THR A 246 -14.05 -7.64 -7.11
CA THR A 246 -12.90 -8.38 -6.60
C THR A 246 -13.07 -8.71 -5.11
N ASP A 247 -12.22 -9.59 -4.59
CA ASP A 247 -12.19 -10.01 -3.20
C ASP A 247 -10.76 -10.08 -2.63
N ILE A 248 -9.76 -9.61 -3.38
CA ILE A 248 -8.33 -9.58 -3.01
C ILE A 248 -7.81 -8.14 -3.13
N PHE A 249 -7.00 -7.75 -2.15
CA PHE A 249 -6.23 -6.51 -2.14
C PHE A 249 -4.78 -6.83 -1.78
N SER A 250 -3.82 -6.37 -2.58
CA SER A 250 -2.36 -6.50 -2.36
C SER A 250 -1.60 -5.55 -3.29
N TRP A 251 -0.27 -5.59 -3.22
CA TRP A 251 0.65 -4.80 -4.03
C TRP A 251 0.47 -5.00 -5.55
N ASP A 252 0.49 -6.25 -6.04
CA ASP A 252 0.27 -6.62 -7.47
C ASP A 252 -1.22 -6.81 -7.80
N LYS A 253 -1.97 -7.38 -6.85
CA LYS A 253 -3.34 -7.86 -7.07
C LYS A 253 -4.31 -7.18 -6.15
N LYS A 254 -4.89 -6.11 -6.68
CA LYS A 254 -6.22 -5.65 -6.30
C LYS A 254 -7.31 -6.53 -7.00
N TYR A 255 -7.07 -7.85 -7.11
CA TYR A 255 -7.60 -8.73 -8.18
C TYR A 255 -7.58 -10.24 -7.88
N VAL A 256 -8.43 -11.03 -8.57
CA VAL A 256 -8.61 -12.49 -8.41
C VAL A 256 -8.76 -13.21 -9.77
N LYS A 257 -8.46 -14.53 -9.87
CA LYS A 257 -8.52 -15.32 -11.12
C LYS A 257 -9.28 -16.65 -10.97
N LYS A 258 -10.28 -16.88 -11.82
CA LYS A 258 -10.74 -18.23 -12.22
C LYS A 258 -11.30 -18.19 -13.65
N ASN A 259 -10.80 -19.08 -14.52
CA ASN A 259 -11.25 -19.43 -15.87
C ASN A 259 -11.52 -18.29 -16.89
N ASN A 260 -10.50 -17.99 -17.70
CA ASN A 260 -10.53 -17.65 -19.14
C ASN A 260 -11.56 -16.65 -19.74
N TYR A 261 -12.15 -15.74 -18.97
CA TYR A 261 -12.76 -14.53 -19.52
C TYR A 261 -12.35 -13.28 -18.73
N ALA A 262 -12.26 -12.14 -19.41
CA ALA A 262 -11.64 -10.92 -18.90
C ALA A 262 -12.48 -10.24 -17.80
N LEU A 263 -11.80 -9.75 -16.75
CA LEU A 263 -12.36 -8.95 -15.65
C LEU A 263 -11.35 -7.82 -15.30
N LYS A 264 -11.75 -6.88 -14.44
CA LYS A 264 -10.83 -5.88 -13.86
C LYS A 264 -10.52 -6.14 -12.37
N PRO A 265 -9.37 -5.66 -11.90
CA PRO A 265 -9.09 -5.24 -10.52
C PRO A 265 -9.93 -4.02 -10.10
N HIS A 266 -9.67 -3.49 -8.89
CA HIS A 266 -10.39 -2.34 -8.36
C HIS A 266 -9.56 -1.42 -7.46
N ASP A 267 -10.04 -0.19 -7.20
CA ASP A 267 -9.68 0.57 -5.99
C ASP A 267 -10.65 0.25 -4.84
N ARG A 268 -10.19 0.46 -3.59
CA ARG A 268 -11.05 0.47 -2.40
C ARG A 268 -10.67 1.50 -1.33
N ILE A 269 -9.95 2.58 -1.67
CA ILE A 269 -9.92 3.83 -0.86
C ILE A 269 -11.27 4.54 -1.00
N LEU A 270 -11.83 4.49 -2.22
CA LEU A 270 -12.57 5.57 -2.87
C LEU A 270 -13.61 6.27 -1.99
N SER A 271 -14.39 5.52 -1.21
CA SER A 271 -15.30 5.94 -0.13
C SER A 271 -14.97 7.24 0.64
N THR A 272 -13.71 7.53 0.97
CA THR A 272 -13.38 8.80 1.68
C THR A 272 -13.35 10.00 0.73
N ALA A 273 -12.86 9.79 -0.49
CA ALA A 273 -12.90 10.80 -1.54
C ALA A 273 -14.32 10.92 -2.14
N GLU A 274 -15.09 9.82 -2.16
CA GLU A 274 -16.53 9.83 -2.45
C GLU A 274 -17.28 10.74 -1.49
N LYS A 275 -17.03 10.72 -0.17
CA LYS A 275 -17.71 11.65 0.74
C LYS A 275 -17.45 13.12 0.36
N LEU A 276 -16.24 13.46 -0.08
CA LEU A 276 -15.90 14.78 -0.62
C LEU A 276 -16.63 15.07 -1.95
N ALA A 277 -16.67 14.11 -2.88
CA ALA A 277 -17.41 14.21 -4.15
C ALA A 277 -18.93 14.31 -3.95
N GLU A 278 -19.50 13.58 -3.01
CA GLU A 278 -20.92 13.54 -2.73
C GLU A 278 -21.36 14.85 -2.07
N GLN A 279 -20.63 15.30 -1.04
CA GLN A 279 -20.94 16.54 -0.33
C GLN A 279 -20.71 17.82 -1.17
N ARG A 280 -19.78 17.82 -2.13
CA ARG A 280 -19.43 19.00 -2.93
C ARG A 280 -19.89 18.97 -4.39
N HIS A 281 -20.13 17.78 -4.94
CA HIS A 281 -20.41 17.58 -6.37
C HIS A 281 -21.55 16.58 -6.64
N GLY A 282 -22.17 15.97 -5.61
CA GLY A 282 -23.39 15.16 -5.74
C GLY A 282 -23.22 13.75 -6.34
N ILE A 283 -22.05 13.13 -6.29
CA ILE A 283 -21.75 11.89 -7.05
C ILE A 283 -21.25 10.73 -6.15
N LYS A 284 -21.75 9.51 -6.40
CA LYS A 284 -21.65 8.35 -5.47
C LYS A 284 -21.21 6.96 -6.04
N PRO A 285 -20.50 6.80 -7.18
CA PRO A 285 -20.61 5.59 -8.01
C PRO A 285 -19.98 4.29 -7.49
N TYR A 286 -19.18 4.32 -6.41
CA TYR A 286 -18.34 3.17 -6.03
C TYR A 286 -18.57 2.65 -4.61
N LYS A 287 -19.47 3.28 -3.82
CA LYS A 287 -19.99 2.74 -2.55
C LYS A 287 -20.45 1.29 -2.69
N GLN A 288 -21.24 1.00 -3.73
CA GLN A 288 -21.72 -0.34 -4.03
C GLN A 288 -20.57 -1.32 -4.27
N GLN A 289 -19.56 -0.92 -5.04
CA GLN A 289 -18.42 -1.79 -5.39
C GLN A 289 -17.48 -2.00 -4.19
N ALA A 290 -17.46 -1.08 -3.22
CA ALA A 290 -16.87 -1.32 -1.91
C ALA A 290 -17.70 -2.34 -1.11
N GLU A 291 -19.02 -2.20 -1.04
CA GLU A 291 -19.93 -3.15 -0.38
C GLU A 291 -19.82 -4.57 -0.97
N ASP A 292 -19.82 -4.71 -2.31
CA ASP A 292 -19.63 -5.97 -3.03
C ASP A 292 -18.32 -6.68 -2.63
N PHE A 293 -17.23 -5.92 -2.43
CA PHE A 293 -15.96 -6.47 -1.91
C PHE A 293 -16.13 -7.01 -0.48
N MET A 294 -16.86 -6.31 0.39
CA MET A 294 -17.14 -6.78 1.76
C MET A 294 -17.90 -8.10 1.74
N CYS A 295 -18.96 -8.15 0.91
CA CYS A 295 -19.82 -9.31 0.83
C CYS A 295 -19.07 -10.54 0.32
N ARG A 296 -17.94 -10.38 -0.38
CA ARG A 296 -17.10 -11.50 -0.85
C ARG A 296 -16.05 -11.99 0.15
N ILE A 297 -15.75 -11.22 1.21
CA ILE A 297 -14.75 -11.54 2.24
C ILE A 297 -15.37 -11.89 3.60
N LEU A 298 -16.60 -11.47 3.88
CA LEU A 298 -17.28 -11.74 5.16
C LEU A 298 -17.67 -13.23 5.26
N PRO A 299 -17.34 -13.96 6.35
CA PRO A 299 -17.59 -15.40 6.44
C PRO A 299 -19.06 -15.82 6.27
N ASN A 300 -20.00 -15.02 6.81
CA ASN A 300 -21.43 -15.35 6.85
C ASN A 300 -22.23 -14.70 5.72
N SER A 301 -21.57 -14.23 4.66
CA SER A 301 -22.24 -13.65 3.48
C SER A 301 -22.52 -14.73 2.42
N PRO A 302 -23.71 -14.76 1.79
CA PRO A 302 -24.03 -15.69 0.70
C PRO A 302 -23.19 -15.44 -0.56
N TYR A 303 -22.50 -14.30 -0.64
CA TYR A 303 -21.59 -13.94 -1.73
C TYR A 303 -20.11 -14.27 -1.43
N SER A 304 -19.84 -14.88 -0.28
CA SER A 304 -18.48 -15.10 0.21
C SER A 304 -17.78 -16.27 -0.48
N ASN A 305 -16.51 -16.04 -0.84
CA ASN A 305 -15.59 -17.11 -1.25
C ASN A 305 -14.51 -17.36 -0.19
N ALA A 306 -14.62 -16.75 0.99
CA ALA A 306 -13.63 -16.88 2.06
C ALA A 306 -13.66 -18.28 2.66
N LYS A 307 -12.50 -18.96 2.66
CA LYS A 307 -12.29 -20.18 3.45
C LYS A 307 -11.68 -19.81 4.80
N ALA A 308 -11.77 -20.71 5.76
CA ALA A 308 -11.08 -20.60 7.05
C ALA A 308 -10.32 -21.90 7.35
N SER A 309 -9.26 -21.82 8.14
CA SER A 309 -8.61 -22.99 8.74
C SER A 309 -9.48 -23.56 9.86
N THR A 310 -9.11 -24.74 10.38
CA THR A 310 -9.74 -25.35 11.55
C THR A 310 -9.70 -24.48 12.81
N ARG A 311 -8.80 -23.49 12.86
CA ARG A 311 -8.69 -22.49 13.95
C ARG A 311 -9.17 -21.10 13.55
N GLY A 312 -10.09 -20.99 12.59
CA GLY A 312 -10.76 -19.73 12.21
C GLY A 312 -9.95 -18.77 11.32
N LEU A 313 -8.62 -18.94 11.20
CA LEU A 313 -7.79 -18.09 10.34
C LEU A 313 -8.28 -18.13 8.89
N MET A 314 -8.70 -16.99 8.36
CA MET A 314 -9.12 -16.85 6.96
C MET A 314 -8.02 -17.33 6.00
N PHE A 315 -8.40 -18.09 4.98
CA PHE A 315 -7.52 -18.59 3.94
C PHE A 315 -7.94 -18.03 2.59
N LYS A 316 -7.04 -17.26 1.97
CA LYS A 316 -7.28 -16.53 0.72
C LYS A 316 -6.45 -17.03 -0.45
N LEU A 317 -5.14 -17.18 -0.26
CA LEU A 317 -4.20 -17.69 -1.25
C LEU A 317 -3.14 -18.54 -0.54
N SER A 318 -2.58 -19.53 -1.25
CA SER A 318 -1.56 -20.44 -0.72
C SER A 318 -0.22 -19.75 -0.44
N GLN A 319 0.16 -18.79 -1.29
CA GLN A 319 1.33 -17.94 -1.07
C GLN A 319 0.93 -16.71 -0.25
N SER A 320 1.79 -16.33 0.71
CA SER A 320 1.66 -15.12 1.53
C SER A 320 0.27 -14.91 2.17
N ASN A 321 -0.44 -15.98 2.57
CA ASN A 321 -1.81 -15.89 3.10
C ASN A 321 -1.97 -14.81 4.17
N LEU A 322 -1.05 -14.78 5.14
CA LEU A 322 -1.07 -13.81 6.25
C LEU A 322 -1.05 -12.36 5.77
N GLN A 323 -0.35 -12.04 4.68
CA GLN A 323 -0.30 -10.71 4.08
C GLN A 323 -1.68 -10.29 3.54
N HIS A 324 -2.38 -11.20 2.85
CA HIS A 324 -3.74 -10.93 2.36
C HIS A 324 -4.75 -10.79 3.50
N VAL A 325 -4.62 -11.59 4.56
CA VAL A 325 -5.55 -11.58 5.69
C VAL A 325 -5.36 -10.33 6.57
N THR A 326 -4.13 -9.85 6.78
CA THR A 326 -3.90 -8.57 7.47
C THR A 326 -4.44 -7.39 6.67
N PHE A 327 -4.28 -7.37 5.34
CA PHE A 327 -4.89 -6.35 4.49
C PHE A 327 -6.43 -6.39 4.56
N ILE A 328 -7.05 -7.57 4.47
CA ILE A 328 -8.51 -7.73 4.63
C ILE A 328 -8.97 -7.19 5.99
N THR A 329 -8.25 -7.49 7.06
CA THR A 329 -8.56 -7.00 8.42
C THR A 329 -8.45 -5.49 8.55
N PHE A 330 -7.42 -4.87 7.94
CA PHE A 330 -7.30 -3.43 7.86
C PHE A 330 -8.48 -2.80 7.08
N LEU A 331 -8.89 -3.41 5.97
CA LEU A 331 -10.00 -2.93 5.16
C LEU A 331 -11.37 -3.08 5.85
N LEU A 332 -11.60 -4.18 6.58
CA LEU A 332 -12.80 -4.45 7.38
C LEU A 332 -12.94 -3.46 8.54
N THR A 333 -11.89 -3.29 9.35
CA THR A 333 -11.89 -2.36 10.49
C THR A 333 -12.04 -0.90 10.05
N THR A 334 -11.40 -0.51 8.95
CA THR A 334 -11.51 0.84 8.40
C THR A 334 -12.89 1.12 7.84
N TYR A 335 -13.53 0.14 7.18
CA TYR A 335 -14.89 0.30 6.69
C TYR A 335 -15.91 0.34 7.83
N SER A 336 -15.80 -0.55 8.83
CA SER A 336 -16.62 -0.51 10.06
C SER A 336 -16.59 0.86 10.72
N LYS A 337 -15.39 1.43 10.90
CA LYS A 337 -15.21 2.78 11.45
C LYS A 337 -15.90 3.85 10.61
N ASN A 338 -15.88 3.73 9.29
CA ASN A 338 -16.58 4.65 8.38
C ASN A 338 -18.12 4.51 8.51
N MET A 339 -18.64 3.28 8.52
CA MET A 339 -20.06 2.98 8.73
C MET A 339 -20.57 3.58 10.04
N ALA A 340 -19.87 3.33 11.15
CA ALA A 340 -20.22 3.88 12.46
C ALA A 340 -20.20 5.42 12.47
N ALA A 341 -19.19 6.04 11.84
CA ALA A 341 -19.08 7.50 11.74
C ALA A 341 -20.11 8.16 10.80
N THR A 342 -20.76 7.38 9.93
CA THR A 342 -21.78 7.85 8.98
C THR A 342 -23.19 7.37 9.31
N ARG A 343 -23.36 6.52 10.33
CA ARG A 343 -24.61 5.80 10.65
C ARG A 343 -25.15 5.01 9.44
N HIS A 344 -24.23 4.43 8.67
CA HIS A 344 -24.53 3.63 7.48
C HIS A 344 -24.52 2.13 7.81
N THR A 345 -25.46 1.38 7.23
CA THR A 345 -25.59 -0.07 7.31
C THR A 345 -25.56 -0.66 5.90
N SER A 346 -24.79 -1.73 5.71
CA SER A 346 -24.59 -2.37 4.41
C SER A 346 -25.46 -3.62 4.27
N ASN A 347 -25.72 -4.06 3.04
CA ASN A 347 -26.51 -5.26 2.78
C ASN A 347 -25.70 -6.31 2.00
N CYS A 348 -25.46 -7.47 2.64
CA CYS A 348 -24.85 -8.63 2.01
C CYS A 348 -25.83 -9.82 2.06
N GLY A 349 -27.04 -9.63 1.54
CA GLY A 349 -28.17 -10.58 1.68
C GLY A 349 -28.88 -10.47 3.03
N ASN A 350 -28.22 -9.92 4.04
CA ASN A 350 -28.78 -9.46 5.31
C ASN A 350 -28.24 -8.07 5.63
N LEU A 351 -28.98 -7.30 6.45
CA LEU A 351 -28.51 -6.01 6.97
C LEU A 351 -27.35 -6.22 7.95
N LEU A 352 -26.22 -5.56 7.70
CA LEU A 352 -25.01 -5.69 8.51
C LEU A 352 -24.67 -4.38 9.23
N GLU A 353 -24.54 -4.49 10.55
CA GLU A 353 -24.05 -3.43 11.43
C GLU A 353 -22.51 -3.35 11.43
N PRO A 354 -21.92 -2.19 11.81
CA PRO A 354 -20.47 -2.02 11.91
C PRO A 354 -19.76 -3.08 12.76
N ILE A 355 -20.43 -3.62 13.78
CA ILE A 355 -19.86 -4.64 14.68
C ILE A 355 -19.57 -5.97 13.95
N THR A 356 -20.37 -6.35 12.94
CA THR A 356 -20.17 -7.57 12.15
C THR A 356 -18.81 -7.57 11.45
N TYR A 357 -18.39 -6.39 10.96
CA TYR A 357 -17.10 -6.17 10.32
C TYR A 357 -15.92 -6.27 11.29
N ILE A 358 -16.10 -5.79 12.52
CA ILE A 358 -15.10 -5.92 13.60
C ILE A 358 -14.96 -7.38 14.00
N ASN A 359 -16.07 -8.09 14.20
CA ASN A 359 -16.05 -9.52 14.56
C ASN A 359 -15.36 -10.37 13.47
N ALA A 360 -15.64 -10.12 12.19
CA ALA A 360 -14.95 -10.77 11.07
C ALA A 360 -13.44 -10.46 11.02
N ALA A 361 -13.03 -9.25 11.44
CA ALA A 361 -11.64 -8.84 11.51
C ALA A 361 -10.89 -9.42 12.73
N LEU A 362 -11.60 -9.69 13.84
CA LEU A 362 -11.05 -10.28 15.06
C LEU A 362 -10.88 -11.80 14.94
N LEU A 363 -11.92 -12.49 14.45
CA LEU A 363 -11.96 -13.96 14.31
C LEU A 363 -11.00 -14.51 13.23
N GLY A 364 -10.48 -13.64 12.35
CA GLY A 364 -9.51 -14.00 11.31
C GLY A 364 -8.06 -14.00 11.83
N PRO A 365 -7.27 -12.93 11.60
CA PRO A 365 -5.85 -12.91 11.94
C PRO A 365 -5.53 -12.40 13.34
N LEU A 366 -6.29 -11.46 13.91
CA LEU A 366 -5.82 -10.76 15.12
C LEU A 366 -5.78 -11.69 16.33
N ALA A 367 -6.80 -12.56 16.50
CA ALA A 367 -6.74 -13.65 17.48
C ALA A 367 -5.55 -14.61 17.23
N HIS A 368 -5.21 -14.87 15.96
CA HIS A 368 -4.10 -15.75 15.59
C HIS A 368 -2.71 -15.12 15.88
N PHE A 369 -2.54 -13.81 15.65
CA PHE A 369 -1.29 -13.09 15.93
C PHE A 369 -1.11 -12.74 17.42
N ALA A 370 -2.20 -12.50 18.15
CA ALA A 370 -2.18 -12.30 19.59
C ALA A 370 -1.93 -13.60 20.38
N GLY A 371 -1.96 -14.76 19.72
CA GLY A 371 -1.79 -16.06 20.36
C GLY A 371 -2.98 -16.48 21.23
N SER A 372 -4.17 -15.88 21.03
CA SER A 372 -5.36 -16.04 21.87
C SER A 372 -6.09 -17.39 21.70
N PHE A 373 -5.35 -18.47 21.45
CA PHE A 373 -5.84 -19.86 21.51
C PHE A 373 -5.40 -20.48 22.85
N ASN A 374 -5.96 -19.99 23.95
CA ASN A 374 -5.92 -20.69 25.23
C ASN A 374 -7.25 -21.42 25.44
N ASN A 375 -7.12 -22.74 25.67
CA ASN A 375 -8.16 -23.76 25.84
C ASN A 375 -8.96 -24.11 24.57
#